data_AF-A0A849RAT0-F1
#
_entry.id   AF-A0A849RAT0-F1
#
_cell.length_a   1.000
_cell.length_b   1.000
_cell.length_c   1.000
_cell.angle_alpha   90.00
_cell.angle_beta   90.00
_cell.angle_gamma   90.00
#
_symmetry.space_group_name_H-M   'P 1'
#
loop_
_entity.id
_entity.type
_entity.pdbx_description
1 polymer ?
#
loop_
_entity_poly.entity_id
_entity_poly.type
_entity_poly.pdbx_seq_one_letter_code
_entity_poly.pdbx_strand_id
1 'polypeptide(L)'
;MGFKKLVGAVVTFLALSIFLLGDVNAAAISVKCTVTGASRSSVSVVGTGLSGNNYVIVGSGGRGYKSGIKTAGTTGVLVFNFDSNPAAIAAGATPIPATFIKNLRVEGFIRKAVTHRWIAAIAANCTAK
;
A
#
# COMPACT_ATOMS: atom_id res chain seq x y z
N MET A 1 50.25 12.38 -54.63
CA MET A 1 49.11 13.30 -54.88
C MET A 1 47.82 12.52 -54.78
N GLY A 2 46.86 12.97 -53.97
CA GLY A 2 45.50 12.41 -53.99
C GLY A 2 44.72 12.41 -52.66
N PHE A 3 44.86 13.43 -51.80
CA PHE A 3 43.90 13.65 -50.71
C PHE A 3 42.56 14.11 -51.31
N LYS A 4 41.50 13.30 -51.17
CA LYS A 4 40.12 13.72 -51.45
C LYS A 4 39.26 13.52 -50.21
N LYS A 5 38.65 14.63 -49.80
CA LYS A 5 37.75 14.84 -48.65
C LYS A 5 36.34 14.30 -48.93
N LEU A 6 35.62 13.94 -47.86
CA LEU A 6 34.15 13.96 -47.69
C LEU A 6 33.90 13.66 -46.19
N VAL A 7 33.72 14.63 -45.29
CA VAL A 7 32.54 15.48 -45.01
C VAL A 7 31.22 14.72 -44.96
N GLY A 8 30.67 14.62 -43.75
CA GLY A 8 29.23 14.77 -43.49
C GLY A 8 28.45 13.50 -43.18
N ALA A 9 28.06 13.33 -41.92
CA ALA A 9 26.65 13.32 -41.49
C ALA A 9 26.55 13.03 -39.97
N VAL A 10 26.44 14.10 -39.17
CA VAL A 10 25.83 14.02 -37.84
C VAL A 10 24.35 13.83 -38.08
N VAL A 11 23.81 12.65 -37.76
CA VAL A 11 22.35 12.43 -37.69
C VAL A 11 22.01 12.17 -36.24
N THR A 12 21.74 13.27 -35.55
CA THR A 12 21.03 13.31 -34.28
C THR A 12 19.59 12.89 -34.53
N PHE A 13 19.17 11.73 -34.02
CA PHE A 13 17.76 11.44 -33.77
C PHE A 13 17.63 10.95 -32.33
N LEU A 14 17.64 11.94 -31.43
CA LEU A 14 17.22 11.80 -30.04
C LEU A 14 15.70 11.57 -30.07
N ALA A 15 15.30 10.30 -30.22
CA ALA A 15 13.90 9.91 -30.21
C ALA A 15 13.30 10.17 -28.81
N LEU A 16 12.47 11.21 -28.77
CA LEU A 16 11.42 11.52 -27.80
C LEU A 16 11.10 10.37 -26.82
N SER A 17 11.77 10.37 -25.68
CA SER A 17 11.48 9.50 -24.53
C SER A 17 10.53 10.21 -23.54
N ILE A 18 9.54 10.95 -24.01
CA ILE A 18 8.79 11.91 -23.17
C ILE A 18 7.27 11.71 -23.25
N PHE A 19 6.75 10.51 -23.01
CA PHE A 19 5.32 10.36 -22.60
C PHE A 19 5.09 9.13 -21.72
N LEU A 20 5.98 8.90 -20.74
CA LEU A 20 5.61 8.13 -19.54
C LEU A 20 5.41 9.10 -18.38
N LEU A 21 4.43 9.99 -18.52
CA LEU A 21 3.77 10.62 -17.37
C LEU A 21 2.88 9.55 -16.71
N GLY A 22 3.50 8.49 -16.20
CA GLY A 22 2.87 7.69 -15.16
C GLY A 22 2.99 8.52 -13.90
N ASP A 23 1.86 8.94 -13.34
CA ASP A 23 1.81 9.71 -12.10
C ASP A 23 2.79 9.14 -11.07
N VAL A 24 3.91 9.83 -10.86
CA VAL A 24 4.88 9.53 -9.79
C VAL A 24 4.32 10.06 -8.46
N ASN A 25 3.07 9.70 -8.16
CA ASN A 25 2.65 9.65 -6.77
C ASN A 25 3.11 8.28 -6.27
N ALA A 26 4.31 8.23 -5.70
CA ALA A 26 4.81 7.04 -5.05
C ALA A 26 3.80 6.64 -3.96
N ALA A 27 3.03 5.57 -4.22
CA ALA A 27 2.04 5.10 -3.26
C ALA A 27 2.75 4.72 -1.96
N ALA A 28 2.38 5.35 -0.86
CA ALA A 28 2.95 5.06 0.44
C ALA A 28 1.95 4.30 1.31
N ILE A 29 2.49 3.52 2.24
CA ILE A 29 1.73 2.76 3.22
C ILE A 29 2.29 3.04 4.61
N SER A 30 1.39 3.21 5.57
CA SER A 30 1.73 3.20 6.99
C SER A 30 0.79 2.27 7.74
N VAL A 31 1.33 1.60 8.75
CA VAL A 31 0.58 0.69 9.62
C VAL A 31 0.79 1.15 11.05
N LYS A 32 -0.32 1.35 11.76
CA LYS A 32 -0.34 1.55 13.21
C LYS A 32 -1.06 0.37 13.82
N CYS A 33 -0.51 -0.22 14.87
CA CYS A 33 -1.16 -1.32 15.57
C CYS A 33 -0.95 -1.23 17.07
N THR A 34 -1.95 -1.70 17.81
CA THR A 34 -1.96 -1.67 19.27
C THR A 34 -2.56 -2.96 19.80
N VAL A 35 -1.95 -3.47 20.87
CA VAL A 35 -2.46 -4.58 21.68
C VAL A 35 -2.77 -4.04 23.07
N THR A 36 -3.97 -4.30 23.58
CA THR A 36 -4.35 -3.95 24.96
C THR A 36 -4.63 -5.23 25.72
N GLY A 37 -3.61 -5.73 26.42
CA GLY A 37 -3.61 -7.06 27.06
C GLY A 37 -4.02 -8.19 26.11
N ALA A 38 -4.72 -9.20 26.64
CA ALA A 38 -5.36 -10.26 25.83
C ALA A 38 -6.72 -9.83 25.24
N SER A 39 -7.20 -8.64 25.59
CA SER A 39 -8.60 -8.23 25.40
C SER A 39 -8.84 -7.52 24.07
N ARG A 40 -7.80 -6.96 23.43
CA ARG A 40 -7.97 -6.24 22.17
C ARG A 40 -6.74 -6.24 21.28
N SER A 41 -6.99 -6.44 19.98
CA SER A 41 -6.06 -6.14 18.90
C SER A 41 -6.69 -5.09 17.98
N SER A 42 -5.91 -4.09 17.58
CA SER A 42 -6.33 -3.06 16.63
C SER A 42 -5.22 -2.75 15.63
N VAL A 43 -5.57 -2.59 14.36
CA VAL A 43 -4.66 -2.23 13.27
C VAL A 43 -5.32 -1.17 12.40
N SER A 44 -4.63 -0.08 12.12
CA SER A 44 -5.02 0.91 11.14
C SER A 44 -3.96 0.99 10.05
N VAL A 45 -4.36 0.78 8.81
CA VAL A 45 -3.51 0.87 7.62
C VAL A 45 -3.94 2.08 6.82
N VAL A 46 -3.01 3.01 6.60
CA VAL A 46 -3.24 4.20 5.79
C VAL A 46 -2.39 4.10 4.54
N GLY A 47 -3.05 4.16 3.39
CA GLY A 47 -2.41 4.28 2.10
C GLY A 47 -2.60 5.68 1.53
N THR A 48 -1.57 6.22 0.88
CA THR A 48 -1.60 7.51 0.17
C THR A 48 -1.13 7.32 -1.27
N GLY A 49 -1.47 8.27 -2.15
CA GLY A 49 -1.15 8.16 -3.59
C GLY A 49 -1.87 6.99 -4.28
N LEU A 50 -2.98 6.51 -3.70
CA LEU A 50 -3.76 5.41 -4.27
C LEU A 50 -4.77 5.94 -5.30
N SER A 51 -5.11 5.09 -6.26
CA SER A 51 -6.16 5.36 -7.24
C SER A 51 -7.13 4.18 -7.33
N GLY A 52 -8.36 4.42 -7.76
CA GLY A 52 -9.37 3.37 -7.99
C GLY A 52 -9.69 2.51 -6.75
N ASN A 53 -10.06 1.25 -7.00
CA ASN A 53 -10.52 0.33 -5.95
C ASN A 53 -9.36 -0.46 -5.35
N ASN A 54 -9.23 -0.42 -4.02
CA ASN A 54 -8.15 -1.05 -3.27
C ASN A 54 -8.70 -1.81 -2.06
N TYR A 55 -7.97 -2.82 -1.60
CA TYR A 55 -8.20 -3.47 -0.31
C TYR A 55 -6.88 -3.70 0.41
N VAL A 56 -6.96 -3.95 1.71
CA VAL A 56 -5.81 -4.27 2.55
C VAL A 56 -5.90 -5.71 3.05
N ILE A 57 -4.73 -6.36 3.13
CA ILE A 57 -4.54 -7.56 3.94
C ILE A 57 -3.63 -7.17 5.11
N VAL A 58 -4.00 -7.55 6.33
CA VAL A 58 -3.10 -7.50 7.49
C VAL A 58 -2.71 -8.90 7.88
N GLY A 59 -1.42 -9.14 8.10
CA GLY A 59 -0.84 -10.41 8.50
C GLY A 59 -0.17 -10.33 9.87
N SER A 60 -0.35 -11.35 10.72
CA SER A 60 0.41 -11.52 11.95
C SER A 60 0.45 -12.99 12.37
N GLY A 61 1.62 -13.48 12.78
CA GLY A 61 1.79 -14.87 13.27
C GLY A 61 1.26 -15.95 12.32
N GLY A 62 1.35 -15.75 11.00
CA GLY A 62 0.85 -16.68 9.99
C GLY A 62 -0.65 -16.61 9.70
N ARG A 63 -1.40 -15.71 10.34
CA ARG A 63 -2.82 -15.45 10.04
C ARG A 63 -2.97 -14.14 9.27
N GLY A 64 -3.91 -14.09 8.32
CA GLY A 64 -4.20 -12.92 7.51
C GLY A 64 -5.68 -12.56 7.50
N TYR A 65 -6.00 -11.28 7.56
CA TYR A 65 -7.37 -10.76 7.44
C TYR A 65 -7.44 -9.72 6.34
N LYS A 66 -8.47 -9.82 5.50
CA LYS A 66 -8.70 -8.95 4.36
C LYS A 66 -9.81 -7.97 4.67
N SER A 67 -9.60 -6.69 4.36
CA SER A 67 -10.63 -5.66 4.47
C SER A 67 -11.67 -5.75 3.35
N GLY A 68 -12.77 -5.02 3.53
CA GLY A 68 -13.60 -4.60 2.39
C GLY A 68 -12.83 -3.74 1.38
N ILE A 69 -13.39 -3.61 0.18
CA ILE A 69 -12.85 -2.74 -0.87
C ILE A 69 -13.20 -1.29 -0.56
N LYS A 70 -12.24 -0.37 -0.77
CA LYS A 70 -12.47 1.08 -0.74
C LYS A 70 -11.99 1.73 -2.03
N THR A 71 -12.70 2.75 -2.48
CA THR A 71 -12.36 3.53 -3.68
C THR A 71 -11.62 4.79 -3.27
N ALA A 72 -10.41 4.98 -3.80
CA ALA A 72 -9.64 6.19 -3.56
C ALA A 72 -10.31 7.39 -4.22
N GLY A 73 -10.53 8.46 -3.46
CA GLY A 73 -10.98 9.75 -3.96
C GLY A 73 -9.84 10.58 -4.55
N THR A 74 -10.08 11.87 -4.78
CA THR A 74 -9.13 12.80 -5.40
C THR A 74 -7.82 12.98 -4.63
N THR A 75 -7.82 12.79 -3.31
CA THR A 75 -6.62 12.88 -2.47
C THR A 75 -5.77 11.60 -2.52
N GLY A 76 -6.31 10.50 -3.04
CA GLY A 76 -5.66 9.19 -3.06
C GLY A 76 -5.38 8.59 -1.67
N VAL A 77 -6.02 9.10 -0.62
CA VAL A 77 -5.84 8.62 0.75
C VAL A 77 -6.95 7.63 1.12
N LEU A 78 -6.57 6.46 1.62
CA LEU A 78 -7.50 5.46 2.13
C LEU A 78 -7.04 4.96 3.50
N VAL A 79 -7.99 4.85 4.43
CA VAL A 79 -7.77 4.30 5.77
C VAL A 79 -8.57 3.00 5.91
N PHE A 80 -7.90 1.93 6.31
CA PHE A 80 -8.48 0.62 6.58
C PHE A 80 -8.24 0.25 8.03
N ASN A 81 -9.33 0.08 8.78
CA ASN A 81 -9.26 -0.25 10.20
C ASN A 81 -9.66 -1.71 10.40
N PHE A 82 -8.92 -2.39 11.26
CA PHE A 82 -9.18 -3.73 11.74
C PHE A 82 -9.22 -3.66 13.26
N ASP A 83 -10.26 -4.22 13.87
CA ASP A 83 -10.39 -4.19 15.32
C ASP A 83 -11.11 -5.42 15.84
N SER A 84 -10.80 -5.82 17.08
CA SER A 84 -11.52 -6.86 17.79
C SER A 84 -12.63 -6.33 18.69
N ASN A 85 -12.71 -5.00 18.89
CA ASN A 85 -13.77 -4.37 19.67
C ASN A 85 -15.09 -4.32 18.87
N PRO A 86 -16.20 -4.90 19.37
CA PRO A 86 -17.50 -4.84 18.72
C PRO A 86 -17.97 -3.44 18.34
N ALA A 87 -17.69 -2.43 19.17
CA ALA A 87 -18.09 -1.04 18.88
C ALA A 87 -17.35 -0.47 17.65
N ALA A 88 -16.05 -0.77 17.50
CA ALA A 88 -15.29 -0.34 16.34
C ALA A 88 -15.72 -1.10 15.07
N ILE A 89 -16.08 -2.37 15.21
CA ILE A 89 -16.62 -3.18 14.12
C ILE A 89 -17.98 -2.61 13.67
N ALA A 90 -18.86 -2.26 14.59
CA ALA A 90 -20.13 -1.61 14.29
C ALA A 90 -19.94 -0.25 13.59
N ALA A 91 -18.85 0.45 13.88
CA ALA A 91 -18.43 1.67 13.18
C ALA A 91 -17.73 1.43 11.83
N GLY A 92 -17.63 0.17 11.36
CA GLY A 92 -17.10 -0.18 10.04
C GLY A 92 -15.66 -0.68 10.02
N ALA A 93 -15.05 -0.98 11.17
CA ALA A 93 -13.78 -1.70 11.19
C ALA A 93 -13.96 -3.17 10.72
N THR A 94 -12.94 -3.70 10.05
CA THR A 94 -12.91 -5.11 9.67
C THR A 94 -12.66 -5.96 10.94
N PRO A 95 -13.50 -6.97 11.22
CA PRO A 95 -13.36 -7.77 12.43
C PRO A 95 -12.08 -8.62 12.40
N ILE A 96 -11.35 -8.59 13.51
CA ILE A 96 -10.21 -9.49 13.79
C ILE A 96 -10.34 -10.08 15.20
N PRO A 97 -9.76 -11.25 15.49
CA PRO A 97 -9.71 -11.78 16.85
C PRO A 97 -8.91 -10.87 17.80
N ALA A 98 -9.30 -10.81 19.07
CA ALA A 98 -8.56 -10.07 20.10
C ALA A 98 -7.09 -10.53 20.24
N THR A 99 -6.82 -11.79 19.90
CA THR A 99 -5.48 -12.41 19.93
C THR A 99 -4.77 -12.41 18.57
N PHE A 100 -5.24 -11.60 17.61
CA PHE A 100 -4.71 -11.57 16.24
C PHE A 100 -3.24 -11.19 16.20
N ILE A 101 -2.84 -10.10 16.85
CA ILE A 101 -1.47 -9.62 16.81
C ILE A 101 -0.59 -10.55 17.64
N LYS A 102 0.38 -11.19 16.98
CA LYS A 102 1.40 -12.05 17.59
C LYS A 102 2.75 -11.35 17.61
N ASN A 103 3.52 -11.57 18.67
CA ASN A 103 4.88 -11.04 18.84
C ASN A 103 4.99 -9.52 18.58
N LEU A 104 3.91 -8.78 18.87
CA LEU A 104 3.81 -7.33 18.62
C LEU A 104 4.21 -6.92 17.20
N ARG A 105 3.91 -7.73 16.18
CA ARG A 105 4.28 -7.44 14.78
C ARG A 105 3.12 -7.67 13.83
N VAL A 106 2.91 -6.72 12.91
CA VAL A 106 1.90 -6.79 11.86
C VAL A 106 2.51 -6.42 10.52
N GLU A 107 2.11 -7.12 9.48
CA GLU A 107 2.45 -6.83 8.09
C GLU A 107 1.20 -6.31 7.38
N GLY A 108 1.28 -5.12 6.79
CA GLY A 108 0.21 -4.50 6.02
C GLY A 108 0.51 -4.56 4.54
N PHE A 109 -0.53 -4.84 3.76
CA PHE A 109 -0.44 -5.14 2.33
C PHE A 109 -1.57 -4.44 1.58
N ILE A 110 -1.28 -3.44 0.75
CA ILE A 110 -2.30 -2.81 -0.11
C ILE A 110 -2.28 -3.44 -1.49
N ARG A 111 -3.46 -3.78 -2.00
CA ARG A 111 -3.66 -4.35 -3.34
C ARG A 111 -4.78 -3.66 -4.11
N LYS A 112 -4.64 -3.64 -5.44
CA LYS A 112 -5.75 -3.30 -6.35
C LYS A 112 -6.86 -4.35 -6.25
N ALA A 113 -8.11 -3.90 -6.19
CA ALA A 113 -9.26 -4.79 -6.06
C ALA A 113 -9.50 -5.68 -7.28
N VAL A 114 -9.30 -5.13 -8.48
CA VAL A 114 -9.60 -5.83 -9.74
C VAL A 114 -8.45 -6.75 -10.16
N THR A 115 -7.22 -6.22 -10.18
CA THR A 115 -6.06 -6.95 -10.71
C THR A 115 -5.31 -7.74 -9.64
N HIS A 116 -5.67 -7.57 -8.36
CA HIS A 116 -4.93 -8.11 -7.21
C HIS A 116 -3.45 -7.71 -7.14
N ARG A 117 -3.01 -6.75 -7.97
CA ARG A 117 -1.63 -6.27 -8.02
C ARG A 117 -1.23 -5.67 -6.68
N TRP A 118 -0.03 -6.04 -6.25
CA TRP A 118 0.66 -5.45 -5.11
C TRP A 118 0.99 -3.97 -5.37
N ILE A 119 0.56 -3.10 -4.46
CA ILE A 119 0.89 -1.67 -4.51
C ILE A 119 2.04 -1.39 -3.55
N ALA A 120 1.85 -1.74 -2.28
CA ALA A 120 2.83 -1.51 -1.23
C ALA A 120 2.68 -2.52 -0.10
N ALA A 121 3.76 -2.73 0.64
CA ALA A 121 3.82 -3.59 1.81
C ALA A 121 4.72 -2.97 2.88
N ILE A 122 4.37 -3.13 4.15
CA ILE A 122 5.22 -2.70 5.27
C ILE A 122 4.99 -3.59 6.49
N ALA A 123 6.04 -3.88 7.24
CA ALA A 123 5.96 -4.47 8.57
C ALA A 123 6.08 -3.38 9.63
N ALA A 124 5.23 -3.42 10.64
CA ALA A 124 5.25 -2.50 11.76
C ALA A 124 5.28 -3.24 13.10
N ASN A 125 6.01 -2.67 14.06
CA ASN A 125 5.97 -3.08 15.45
C ASN A 125 4.77 -2.42 16.13
N CYS A 126 4.02 -3.19 16.91
CA CYS A 126 2.83 -2.75 17.60
C CYS A 126 3.15 -2.26 19.01
N THR A 127 2.38 -1.28 19.46
CA THR A 127 2.46 -0.79 20.83
C THR A 127 1.64 -1.70 21.74
N ALA A 128 2.23 -2.14 22.85
CA ALA A 128 1.49 -2.76 23.95
C ALA A 128 1.00 -1.65 24.90
N LYS A 129 -0.28 -1.72 25.29
CA LYS A 129 -0.92 -0.79 26.22
C LYS A 129 -1.58 -1.54 27.37
#